data_AF-A0A396S6S2-F1
#
_entry.id   AF-A0A396S6S2-F1
#
_cell.length_a   1.000
_cell.length_b   1.000
_cell.length_c   1.000
_cell.angle_alpha   90.00
_cell.angle_beta   90.00
_cell.angle_gamma   90.00
#
_symmetry.space_group_name_H-M   'P 1'
#
loop_
_entity.id
_entity.type
_entity.pdbx_description
1 polymer ?
#
loop_
_entity_poly.entity_id
_entity_poly.type
_entity_poly.pdbx_seq_one_letter_code
_entity_poly.pdbx_strand_id
1 'polypeptide(L)'
;MQTERVTILMTPAKKAELAARAAAQHMSIGQYIRRKVDDDDDLTPDQEAELALLVREVNAAIPKMAESLDQMIKTVRSTREGIESTLRQLGNAE
;
A
#
# COMPACT_ATOMS: atom_id res chain seq x y z
N MET A 1 -7.32 -8.52 29.72
CA MET A 1 -5.89 -8.89 29.66
C MET A 1 -5.16 -7.98 30.63
N GLN A 2 -4.56 -8.52 31.69
CA GLN A 2 -3.79 -7.72 32.65
C GLN A 2 -2.36 -7.60 32.15
N THR A 3 -1.86 -6.38 32.00
CA THR A 3 -0.49 -6.12 31.51
C THR A 3 0.48 -6.04 32.68
N GLU A 4 1.60 -6.77 32.60
CA GLU A 4 2.66 -6.74 33.61
C GLU A 4 3.77 -5.75 33.23
N ARG A 5 4.41 -5.14 34.24
CA ARG A 5 5.51 -4.18 34.03
C ARG A 5 6.86 -4.88 34.04
N VAL A 6 7.57 -4.82 32.92
CA VAL A 6 8.97 -5.29 32.82
C VAL A 6 9.92 -4.09 32.86
N THR A 7 10.98 -4.18 33.67
CA THR A 7 12.07 -3.18 33.71
C THR A 7 13.35 -3.85 33.24
N ILE A 8 14.02 -3.24 32.25
CA ILE A 8 15.22 -3.78 31.62
C ILE A 8 16.36 -2.78 31.84
N LEU A 9 17.49 -3.27 32.31
CA LEU A 9 18.73 -2.49 32.41
C LEU A 9 19.55 -2.70 31.14
N MET A 10 20.02 -1.60 30.54
CA MET A 10 20.85 -1.61 29.35
C MET A 10 21.91 -0.52 29.43
N THR A 11 23.04 -0.73 28.75
CA THR A 11 24.06 0.29 28.61
C THR A 11 23.49 1.53 27.90
N PRO A 12 23.99 2.75 28.18
CA PRO A 12 23.54 3.96 27.50
C PRO A 12 23.61 3.87 25.96
N ALA A 13 24.66 3.25 25.42
CA ALA A 13 24.83 3.04 23.98
C ALA A 13 23.69 2.21 23.37
N LYS A 14 23.37 1.04 23.95
CA LYS A 14 22.23 0.21 23.51
C LYS A 14 20.88 0.92 23.63
N LYS A 15 20.69 1.76 24.66
CA LYS A 15 19.46 2.55 24.77
C LYS A 15 19.32 3.55 23.64
N ALA A 16 20.41 4.24 23.29
CA ALA A 16 20.42 5.20 22.19
C ALA A 16 20.18 4.52 20.84
N GLU A 17 20.80 3.37 20.61
CA GLU A 17 20.57 2.56 19.41
C GLU A 17 19.09 2.12 19.29
N LEU A 18 18.52 1.62 20.38
CA LEU A 18 17.12 1.22 20.42
C LEU A 18 16.17 2.41 20.19
N ALA A 19 16.48 3.58 20.76
CA ALA A 19 15.74 4.81 20.54
C ALA A 19 15.78 5.25 19.07
N ALA A 20 16.95 5.16 18.43
CA ALA A 20 17.11 5.51 17.03
C ALA A 20 16.29 4.58 16.11
N ARG A 21 16.30 3.27 16.38
CA ARG A 21 15.50 2.28 15.64
C ARG A 21 13.99 2.53 15.79
N ALA A 22 13.54 2.82 17.01
CA ALA A 22 12.14 3.16 17.26
C ALA A 22 11.73 4.46 16.56
N ALA A 23 12.58 5.49 16.60
CA ALA A 23 12.35 6.76 15.93
C ALA A 23 12.28 6.63 14.40
N ALA A 24 13.13 5.78 13.80
CA ALA A 24 13.11 5.50 12.36
C ALA A 24 11.78 4.89 11.88
N GLN A 25 11.02 4.26 12.78
CA GLN A 25 9.69 3.70 12.50
C GLN A 25 8.55 4.52 13.11
N HIS A 26 8.81 5.77 13.52
CA HIS A 26 7.84 6.70 14.11
C HIS A 26 7.07 6.15 15.33
N MET A 27 7.75 5.36 16.16
CA MET A 27 7.14 4.73 17.35
C MET A 27 7.95 4.96 18.62
N SER A 28 7.30 4.78 19.77
CA SER A 28 8.00 4.79 21.07
C SER A 28 8.85 3.54 21.26
N ILE A 29 9.87 3.61 22.12
CA ILE A 29 10.71 2.45 22.47
C ILE A 29 9.86 1.29 23.00
N GLY A 30 8.87 1.57 23.86
CA GLY A 30 8.00 0.53 24.42
C GLY A 30 7.12 -0.13 23.36
N GLN A 31 6.61 0.66 22.42
CA GLN A 31 5.84 0.14 21.28
C GLN A 31 6.73 -0.67 20.35
N TYR A 32 7.96 -0.21 20.10
CA TYR A 32 8.95 -0.94 19.31
C TYR A 32 9.29 -2.30 19.92
N ILE A 33 9.54 -2.34 21.25
CA ILE A 33 9.83 -3.60 21.95
C ILE A 33 8.61 -4.53 21.90
N ARG A 34 7.41 -4.04 22.22
CA ARG A 34 6.19 -4.85 22.18
C ARG A 34 5.98 -5.43 20.80
N ARG A 35 6.05 -4.59 19.77
CA ARG A 35 5.95 -5.03 18.39
C ARG A 35 7.02 -6.06 18.04
N LYS A 36 8.27 -5.91 18.50
CA LYS A 36 9.31 -6.91 18.23
C LYS A 36 9.13 -8.23 18.96
N VAL A 37 8.50 -8.23 20.13
CA VAL A 37 8.13 -9.45 20.85
C VAL A 37 6.89 -10.11 20.20
N ASP A 38 5.96 -9.31 19.68
CA ASP A 38 4.78 -9.79 18.98
C ASP A 38 5.10 -10.24 17.53
N ASP A 39 6.07 -9.59 16.87
CA ASP A 39 6.58 -9.89 15.52
C ASP A 39 7.61 -11.05 15.53
N ASP A 40 7.92 -11.67 16.67
CA ASP A 40 8.81 -12.86 16.76
C ASP A 40 8.11 -14.16 16.32
N ASP A 41 6.85 -14.08 15.87
CA ASP A 41 6.31 -15.07 14.93
C ASP A 41 6.95 -14.78 13.56
N ASP A 42 8.15 -15.32 13.34
CA ASP A 42 8.74 -15.41 12.00
C ASP A 42 7.64 -15.86 11.02
N LEU A 43 7.48 -15.16 9.89
CA LEU A 43 6.55 -15.59 8.86
C LEU A 43 6.88 -17.04 8.54
N THR A 44 5.88 -17.91 8.71
CA THR A 44 6.04 -19.29 8.28
C THR A 44 6.35 -19.28 6.77
N PRO A 45 7.11 -20.26 6.26
CA PRO A 45 7.39 -20.37 4.82
C PRO A 45 6.12 -20.31 3.95
N ASP A 46 4.99 -20.79 4.48
CA ASP A 46 3.69 -20.74 3.83
C ASP A 46 3.14 -19.30 3.74
N GLN A 47 3.27 -18.50 4.80
CA GLN A 47 2.87 -17.09 4.80
C GLN A 47 3.74 -16.25 3.87
N GLU A 48 5.05 -16.54 3.80
CA GLU A 48 5.95 -15.88 2.86
C GLU A 48 5.60 -16.23 1.40
N ALA A 49 5.29 -17.50 1.13
CA ALA A 49 4.85 -17.95 -0.18
C ALA A 49 3.51 -17.32 -0.60
N GLU A 50 2.54 -17.23 0.31
CA GLU A 50 1.25 -16.57 0.07
C GLU A 50 1.43 -15.08 -0.22
N LEU A 51 2.27 -14.39 0.56
CA LEU A 51 2.57 -12.98 0.32
C LEU A 51 3.24 -12.76 -1.04
N ALA A 52 4.16 -13.63 -1.44
CA ALA A 52 4.81 -13.57 -2.74
C ALA A 52 3.82 -13.74 -3.90
N LEU A 53 2.83 -14.63 -3.76
CA LEU A 53 1.74 -14.81 -4.73
C LEU A 53 0.87 -13.54 -4.82
N LEU A 54 0.46 -12.99 -3.69
CA LEU A 54 -0.35 -11.76 -3.67
C LEU A 54 0.38 -10.57 -4.32
N VAL A 55 1.67 -10.39 -4.01
CA VAL A 55 2.48 -9.33 -4.63
C VAL A 55 2.58 -9.53 -6.14
N ARG A 56 2.77 -10.77 -6.61
CA ARG A 56 2.80 -11.09 -8.04
C ARG A 56 1.47 -10.77 -8.72
N GLU A 57 0.36 -11.12 -8.11
CA GLU A 57 -0.98 -10.84 -8.64
C GLU A 57 -1.26 -9.35 -8.73
N VAL A 58 -0.95 -8.59 -7.67
CA VAL A 58 -1.10 -7.12 -7.66
C VAL A 58 -0.26 -6.48 -8.76
N ASN A 59 1.01 -6.90 -8.90
CA ASN A 59 1.90 -6.38 -9.94
C ASN A 59 1.41 -6.71 -11.37
N ALA A 60 0.68 -7.81 -11.55
CA ALA A 60 0.07 -8.15 -12.83
C ALA A 60 -1.27 -7.42 -13.08
N ALA A 61 -2.05 -7.17 -12.02
CA ALA A 61 -3.37 -6.57 -12.10
C ALA A 61 -3.31 -5.06 -12.32
N ILE A 62 -2.43 -4.35 -11.61
CA ILE A 62 -2.33 -2.87 -11.67
C ILE A 62 -2.12 -2.36 -13.11
N PRO A 63 -1.17 -2.89 -13.92
CA PRO A 63 -0.99 -2.43 -15.29
C PRO A 63 -2.22 -2.65 -16.17
N LYS A 64 -2.90 -3.81 -16.03
CA LYS A 64 -4.12 -4.11 -16.78
C LYS A 64 -5.26 -3.19 -16.42
N MET A 65 -5.39 -2.84 -15.13
CA MET A 65 -6.38 -1.87 -14.67
C MET A 65 -6.10 -0.48 -15.25
N ALA A 66 -4.84 -0.04 -15.25
CA ALA A 66 -4.44 1.22 -15.85
C ALA A 66 -4.78 1.27 -17.36
N GLU A 67 -4.42 0.20 -18.09
CA GLU A 67 -4.75 0.08 -19.52
C GLU A 67 -6.27 0.11 -19.76
N SER A 68 -7.05 -0.59 -18.94
CA SER A 68 -8.51 -0.62 -19.05
C SER A 68 -9.13 0.77 -18.83
N LEU A 69 -8.59 1.53 -17.87
CA LEU A 69 -9.02 2.91 -17.62
C LEU A 69 -8.67 3.83 -18.80
N ASP A 70 -7.48 3.69 -19.38
CA ASP A 70 -7.08 4.48 -20.56
C ASP A 70 -7.98 4.21 -21.77
N GLN A 71 -8.36 2.95 -22.01
CA GLN A 71 -9.30 2.60 -23.08
C GLN A 71 -10.69 3.16 -22.84
N MET A 72 -11.15 3.16 -21.58
CA MET A 72 -12.42 3.75 -21.19
C MET A 72 -12.42 5.26 -21.46
N ILE A 73 -11.34 5.96 -21.08
CA ILE A 73 -11.18 7.40 -21.34
C ILE A 73 -11.23 7.68 -22.85
N LYS A 74 -10.55 6.89 -23.67
CA LYS A 74 -10.57 7.04 -25.14
C LYS A 74 -11.98 6.86 -25.70
N THR A 75 -12.69 5.83 -25.24
CA THR A 75 -14.05 5.52 -25.69
C THR A 75 -15.01 6.66 -25.36
N VAL A 76 -14.94 7.19 -24.13
CA VAL A 76 -15.78 8.32 -23.71
C VAL A 76 -15.49 9.56 -24.55
N ARG A 77 -14.22 9.88 -24.82
CA ARG A 77 -13.84 11.01 -25.68
C ARG A 77 -14.37 10.85 -27.10
N SER A 78 -14.14 9.69 -27.72
CA SER A 78 -14.62 9.40 -29.08
C SER A 78 -16.14 9.49 -29.17
N THR A 79 -16.86 8.98 -28.17
CA THR A 79 -18.32 9.08 -28.12
C THR A 79 -18.77 10.54 -28.05
N ARG A 80 -18.15 11.34 -27.19
CA ARG A 80 -18.44 12.77 -27.06
C ARG A 80 -18.18 13.52 -28.37
N GLU A 81 -17.04 13.29 -29.01
CA GLU A 81 -16.69 13.91 -30.30
C GLU A 81 -17.69 13.54 -31.40
N GLY A 82 -18.14 12.29 -31.43
CA GLY A 82 -19.19 11.83 -32.36
C GLY A 82 -20.53 12.54 -32.14
N ILE A 83 -20.94 12.72 -30.88
CA ILE A 83 -22.15 13.49 -30.53
C ILE A 83 -22.01 14.95 -30.96
N GLU A 84 -20.88 15.60 -30.65
CA GLU A 84 -20.63 17.01 -31.03
C GLU A 84 -20.61 17.21 -32.56
N SER A 85 -20.07 16.24 -33.31
CA SER A 85 -20.06 16.28 -34.78
C SER A 85 -21.48 16.15 -35.35
N THR A 86 -22.26 15.21 -34.82
CA THR A 86 -23.65 14.97 -35.25
C THR A 86 -24.52 16.20 -34.98
N LEU A 87 -24.40 16.81 -33.79
CA LEU A 87 -25.13 18.04 -33.45
C LEU A 87 -24.75 19.21 -34.36
N ARG A 88 -23.47 19.36 -34.72
CA ARG A 88 -23.02 20.38 -35.68
C ARG A 88 -23.56 20.17 -37.08
N GLN A 89 -23.63 18.92 -37.55
CA GLN A 89 -24.20 18.60 -38.86
C GLN A 89 -25.69 18.92 -38.92
N LEU A 90 -26.43 18.63 -37.85
CA LEU A 90 -27.86 18.94 -37.76
C LEU A 90 -28.12 20.45 -37.67
N GLY A 91 -27.31 21.20 -36.90
CA GLY A 91 -27.45 22.65 -36.77
C GLY A 91 -27.00 23.46 -38.01
N ASN A 92 -26.23 22.86 -38.92
CA ASN A 92 -25.83 23.48 -40.20
C ASN A 92 -26.76 23.10 -41.37
N ALA A 93 -27.80 22.29 -41.12
CA ALA A 93 -28.76 21.81 -42.11
C ALA A 93 -30.09 22.61 -42.11
N GLU A 94 -30.18 23.66 -41.29
CA GLU A 94 -31.23 24.71 -41.30
C GLU A 94 -30.72 25.99 -41.97
#